data_AF-A0A1M5X6J1-F1
#
_entry.id   AF-A0A1M5X6J1-F1
#
_cell.length_a   1.000
_cell.length_b   1.000
_cell.length_c   1.000
_cell.angle_alpha   90.00
_cell.angle_beta   90.00
_cell.angle_gamma   90.00
#
_symmetry.space_group_name_H-M   'P 1'
#
loop_
_entity.id
_entity.type
_entity.pdbx_description
1 polymer ?
#
loop_
_entity_poly.entity_id
_entity_poly.type
_entity_poly.pdbx_seq_one_letter_code
_entity_poly.pdbx_strand_id
1 'polypeptide(L)'
;MRTFKIKLSNKEILVTEEDIKIGMHQWNNAYNSLIDSRYEQLKKMNVKDFAAELENMSDADLLHLAKENDEHVEFKNYNADDFTIKIRQELFKRKGLGYKQLKFLSKVQRSYLETLGLKNKY
;
A
#
# COMPACT_ATOMS: atom_id res chain seq x y z
N MET A 1 0.56 -41.99 -18.07
CA MET A 1 -0.11 -40.69 -17.88
C MET A 1 -0.84 -40.73 -16.55
N ARG A 2 -0.57 -39.81 -15.62
CA ARG A 2 -1.27 -39.76 -14.32
C ARG A 2 -2.50 -38.87 -14.46
N THR A 3 -3.64 -39.34 -13.98
CA THR A 3 -4.92 -38.61 -14.01
C THR A 3 -5.50 -38.51 -12.62
N PHE A 4 -5.98 -37.32 -12.26
CA PHE A 4 -6.62 -37.05 -10.99
C PHE A 4 -8.13 -36.99 -11.20
N LYS A 5 -8.88 -37.72 -10.37
CA LYS A 5 -10.34 -37.72 -10.42
C LYS A 5 -10.84 -36.76 -9.34
N ILE A 6 -11.47 -35.66 -9.76
CA ILE A 6 -12.04 -34.68 -8.84
C ILE A 6 -13.56 -34.81 -8.93
N LYS A 7 -14.18 -35.05 -7.77
CA LYS A 7 -15.64 -35.14 -7.65
C LYS A 7 -16.18 -33.77 -7.26
N LEU A 8 -16.97 -33.18 -8.14
CA LEU A 8 -17.78 -32.00 -7.89
C LEU A 8 -19.16 -32.41 -7.36
N SER A 9 -19.92 -31.45 -6.85
CA SER A 9 -21.21 -31.66 -6.18
C SER A 9 -22.21 -32.49 -6.99
N ASN A 10 -22.11 -32.49 -8.32
CA ASN A 10 -23.01 -33.20 -9.23
C ASN A 10 -22.31 -33.86 -10.43
N LYS A 11 -20.97 -33.84 -10.52
CA LYS A 11 -20.20 -34.39 -11.65
C LYS A 11 -18.83 -34.89 -11.21
N GLU A 12 -18.24 -35.80 -11.98
CA GLU A 12 -16.84 -36.19 -11.84
C GLU A 12 -16.06 -35.68 -13.04
N ILE A 13 -14.94 -35.02 -12.79
CA ILE A 13 -14.00 -34.56 -13.82
C ILE A 13 -12.68 -35.31 -13.67
N LEU A 14 -12.12 -35.72 -14.81
CA LEU A 14 -10.79 -36.28 -14.92
C LEU A 14 -9.86 -35.18 -15.39
N VAL A 15 -8.82 -34.94 -14.62
CA VAL A 15 -7.84 -33.89 -14.87
C VAL A 15 -6.48 -34.54 -15.09
N THR A 16 -5.81 -34.18 -16.17
CA THR A 16 -4.44 -34.64 -16.48
C THR A 16 -3.40 -33.71 -15.82
N GLU A 17 -2.14 -34.15 -15.76
CA GLU A 17 -1.05 -33.27 -15.30
C GLU A 17 -0.88 -32.05 -16.21
N GLU A 18 -1.11 -32.19 -17.52
CA GLU A 18 -1.10 -31.07 -18.46
C GLU A 18 -2.22 -30.06 -18.17
N ASP A 19 -3.44 -30.53 -17.88
CA ASP A 19 -4.57 -29.65 -17.52
C ASP A 19 -4.29 -28.86 -16.24
N ILE A 20 -3.64 -29.49 -15.25
CA ILE A 20 -3.21 -28.82 -14.02
C ILE A 20 -2.20 -27.72 -14.32
N LYS A 21 -1.21 -27.98 -15.20
CA LYS A 21 -0.21 -26.98 -15.58
C LYS A 21 -0.83 -25.76 -16.27
N ILE A 22 -1.77 -26.00 -17.19
CA ILE A 22 -2.50 -24.93 -17.89
C ILE A 22 -3.36 -24.13 -16.89
N GLY A 23 -4.09 -24.83 -16.03
CA GLY A 23 -4.90 -24.21 -14.97
C GLY A 23 -4.07 -23.40 -13.98
N MET A 24 -2.92 -23.93 -13.53
CA MET A 24 -2.00 -23.22 -12.63
C MET A 24 -1.49 -21.92 -13.24
N HIS A 25 -1.17 -21.88 -14.53
CA HIS A 25 -0.74 -20.64 -15.18
C HIS A 25 -1.85 -19.59 -15.20
N GLN A 26 -3.09 -20.00 -15.50
CA GLN A 26 -4.25 -19.11 -15.47
C GLN A 26 -4.58 -18.62 -14.06
N TRP A 27 -4.51 -19.51 -13.06
CA TRP A 27 -4.72 -19.16 -11.65
C TRP A 27 -3.62 -18.27 -11.10
N ASN A 28 -2.36 -18.52 -11.44
CA ASN A 28 -1.24 -17.67 -11.03
C ASN A 28 -1.34 -16.28 -11.66
N ASN A 29 -1.75 -16.17 -12.93
CA ASN A 29 -1.96 -14.87 -13.55
C ASN A 29 -3.15 -14.13 -12.95
N ALA A 30 -4.26 -14.81 -12.70
CA ALA A 30 -5.41 -14.23 -12.01
C ALA A 30 -5.04 -13.80 -10.58
N TYR A 31 -4.32 -14.64 -9.84
CA TYR A 31 -3.86 -14.34 -8.47
C TYR A 31 -2.87 -13.18 -8.45
N ASN A 32 -1.86 -13.18 -9.34
CA ASN A 32 -0.89 -12.09 -9.45
C ASN A 32 -1.57 -10.77 -9.88
N SER A 33 -2.63 -10.83 -10.70
CA SER A 33 -3.44 -9.66 -11.03
C SER A 33 -4.36 -9.19 -9.88
N LEU A 34 -4.54 -10.02 -8.85
CA LEU A 34 -5.28 -9.71 -7.62
C LEU A 34 -4.36 -9.26 -6.47
N ILE A 35 -3.04 -9.45 -6.58
CA ILE A 35 -2.09 -8.91 -5.60
C ILE A 35 -1.97 -7.41 -5.87
N ASP A 36 -2.79 -6.63 -5.17
CA ASP A 36 -2.58 -5.20 -5.01
C ASP A 36 -1.12 -4.94 -4.62
N SER A 37 -0.48 -3.91 -5.19
CA SER A 37 0.85 -3.48 -4.73
C SER A 37 0.78 -3.18 -3.23
N ARG A 38 1.91 -3.27 -2.52
CA ARG A 38 1.95 -2.97 -1.07
C ARG A 38 1.33 -1.60 -0.77
N TYR A 39 1.56 -0.61 -1.63
CA TYR A 39 0.93 0.69 -1.56
C TYR A 39 -0.60 0.65 -1.64
N GLU A 40 -1.16 -0.06 -2.62
CA GLU A 40 -2.62 -0.21 -2.76
C GLU A 40 -3.24 -0.99 -1.59
N GLN A 41 -2.53 -2.00 -1.07
CA GLN A 41 -2.96 -2.72 0.13
C GLN A 41 -3.05 -1.77 1.33
N LEU A 42 -2.00 -0.99 1.58
CA LEU A 42 -1.94 -0.02 2.67
C LEU A 42 -3.03 1.06 2.53
N LYS A 43 -3.30 1.52 1.31
CA LYS A 43 -4.30 2.53 1.02
C LYS A 43 -5.74 2.04 1.25
N LYS A 44 -5.98 0.74 1.05
CA LYS A 44 -7.28 0.08 1.28
C LYS A 44 -7.48 -0.38 2.72
N MET A 45 -6.43 -0.41 3.55
CA MET A 45 -6.55 -0.76 4.96
C MET A 45 -7.46 0.22 5.71
N ASN A 46 -8.12 -0.28 6.74
CA ASN A 46 -8.84 0.62 7.64
C ASN A 46 -7.85 1.52 8.40
N VAL A 47 -8.34 2.66 8.86
CA VAL A 47 -7.50 3.72 9.47
C VAL A 47 -6.72 3.24 10.70
N LYS A 48 -7.28 2.31 11.48
CA LYS A 48 -6.67 1.82 12.71
C LYS A 48 -5.50 0.89 12.40
N ASP A 49 -5.71 -0.06 11.50
CA ASP A 49 -4.70 -1.03 11.11
C ASP A 49 -3.57 -0.35 10.32
N PHE A 50 -3.92 0.62 9.47
CA PHE A 50 -2.92 1.41 8.77
C PHE A 50 -2.03 2.21 9.74
N ALA A 51 -2.61 2.82 10.78
CA ALA A 51 -1.82 3.54 11.78
C ALA A 51 -0.86 2.61 12.54
N ALA A 52 -1.32 1.40 12.92
CA ALA A 52 -0.47 0.40 13.56
C ALA A 52 0.66 -0.06 12.64
N GLU A 53 0.37 -0.26 11.36
CA GLU A 53 1.37 -0.63 10.35
C GLU A 53 2.43 0.47 10.20
N LEU A 54 2.02 1.75 10.12
CA LEU A 54 2.96 2.88 10.07
C LEU A 54 3.87 2.95 11.31
N GLU A 55 3.36 2.64 12.50
CA GLU A 55 4.15 2.61 13.74
C GLU A 55 5.21 1.49 13.72
N ASN A 56 4.91 0.35 13.08
CA ASN A 56 5.81 -0.79 12.97
C ASN A 56 6.84 -0.66 11.84
N MET A 57 6.65 0.26 10.89
CA MET A 57 7.59 0.48 9.78
C MET A 57 8.93 1.05 10.26
N SER A 58 10.02 0.67 9.61
CA SER A 58 11.31 1.36 9.79
C SER A 58 11.25 2.78 9.23
N ASP A 59 12.16 3.66 9.63
CA ASP A 59 12.25 5.03 9.08
C ASP A 59 12.48 5.01 7.56
N ALA A 60 13.23 4.02 7.06
CA ALA A 60 13.49 3.85 5.64
C ALA A 60 12.22 3.43 4.87
N ASP A 61 11.46 2.46 5.40
CA ASP A 61 10.22 2.00 4.79
C ASP A 61 9.16 3.10 4.77
N LEU A 62 9.04 3.84 5.88
CA LEU A 62 8.12 4.96 6.00
C LEU A 62 8.46 6.08 5.00
N LEU A 63 9.75 6.38 4.83
CA LEU A 63 10.20 7.35 3.85
C LEU A 63 9.96 6.88 2.41
N HIS A 64 10.19 5.59 2.12
CA HIS A 64 9.89 5.01 0.81
C HIS A 64 8.40 5.14 0.50
N LEU A 65 7.52 4.74 1.43
CA LEU A 65 6.08 4.87 1.29
C LEU A 65 5.64 6.32 1.06
N ALA A 66 6.25 7.26 1.78
CA ALA A 66 5.95 8.68 1.61
C ALA A 66 6.32 9.20 0.20
N LYS A 67 7.45 8.75 -0.36
CA LYS A 67 7.86 9.10 -1.73
C LYS A 67 6.95 8.47 -2.78
N GLU A 68 6.64 7.18 -2.63
CA GLU A 68 5.69 6.47 -3.50
C GLU A 68 4.32 7.17 -3.50
N ASN A 69 3.82 7.55 -2.33
CA ASN A 69 2.59 8.33 -2.21
C ASN A 69 2.67 9.67 -2.95
N ASP A 70 3.79 10.39 -2.86
CA ASP A 70 3.98 11.66 -3.56
C ASP A 70 3.98 11.50 -5.10
N GLU A 71 4.37 10.34 -5.63
CA GLU A 71 4.28 10.03 -7.07
C GLU A 71 2.82 9.85 -7.52
N HIS A 72 1.98 9.26 -6.66
CA HIS A 72 0.57 9.00 -6.94
C HIS A 72 -0.36 10.19 -6.67
N VAL A 73 0.05 11.18 -5.87
CA VAL A 73 -0.77 12.34 -5.51
C VAL A 73 -0.47 13.54 -6.41
N GLU A 74 -1.45 13.95 -7.22
CA GLU A 74 -1.41 15.23 -7.92
C GLU A 74 -1.86 16.37 -6.99
N PHE A 75 -0.92 17.22 -6.58
CA PHE A 75 -1.18 18.39 -5.75
C PHE A 75 -1.79 19.55 -6.55
N LYS A 76 -2.97 19.36 -7.16
CA LYS A 76 -3.61 20.40 -7.99
C LYS A 76 -4.44 21.42 -7.19
N ASN A 77 -5.14 21.05 -6.10
CA ASN A 77 -6.04 21.98 -5.35
C ASN A 77 -6.11 21.80 -3.81
N TYR A 78 -5.27 20.93 -3.23
CA TYR A 78 -4.75 20.98 -1.86
C TYR A 78 -5.70 20.88 -0.65
N ASN A 79 -6.22 19.68 -0.43
CA ASN A 79 -6.18 19.04 0.88
C ASN A 79 -5.42 17.73 0.70
N ALA A 80 -4.42 17.45 1.55
CA ALA A 80 -3.84 16.12 1.58
C ALA A 80 -4.96 15.14 1.94
N ASP A 81 -5.03 14.01 1.24
CA ASP A 81 -5.99 12.96 1.61
C ASP A 81 -5.62 12.38 2.98
N ASP A 82 -6.57 11.70 3.61
CA ASP A 82 -6.37 11.13 4.94
C ASP A 82 -5.16 10.19 4.99
N PHE A 83 -4.90 9.48 3.89
CA PHE A 83 -3.75 8.61 3.72
C PHE A 83 -2.42 9.38 3.79
N THR A 84 -2.25 10.43 2.99
CA THR A 84 -1.08 11.31 3.04
C THR A 84 -0.91 11.97 4.41
N ILE A 85 -2.02 12.40 5.03
CA ILE A 85 -1.99 13.00 6.36
C ILE A 85 -1.39 12.01 7.36
N LYS A 86 -1.85 10.76 7.39
CA LYS A 86 -1.38 9.73 8.33
C LYS A 86 0.10 9.44 8.20
N ILE A 87 0.61 9.30 6.97
CA ILE A 87 2.04 9.13 6.71
C ILE A 87 2.83 10.30 7.30
N ARG A 88 2.38 11.53 7.06
CA ARG A 88 3.02 12.74 7.62
C ARG A 88 2.92 12.83 9.14
N GLN A 89 1.80 12.37 9.73
CA GLN A 89 1.65 12.33 11.19
C GLN A 89 2.74 11.46 11.82
N GLU A 90 3.00 10.28 11.26
CA GLU A 90 4.02 9.38 11.77
C GLU A 90 5.43 9.95 11.56
N LEU A 91 5.74 10.51 10.38
CA LEU A 91 7.02 11.18 10.11
C LEU A 91 7.31 12.32 11.11
N PHE A 92 6.31 13.16 11.40
CA PHE A 92 6.46 14.27 12.33
C PHE A 92 6.53 13.81 13.79
N LYS A 93 5.74 12.80 14.17
CA LYS A 93 5.78 12.17 15.50
C LYS A 93 7.17 11.66 15.81
N ARG A 94 7.81 10.93 14.88
CA ARG A 94 9.18 10.42 15.04
C ARG A 94 10.22 11.52 15.13
N LYS A 95 10.00 12.65 14.45
CA LYS A 95 10.89 13.81 14.50
C LYS A 95 10.64 14.74 15.71
N GLY A 96 9.64 14.45 16.55
CA GLY A 96 9.27 15.31 17.67
C GLY A 96 8.63 16.64 17.24
N LEU A 97 8.06 16.69 16.04
CA LEU A 97 7.33 17.84 15.51
C LEU A 97 5.84 17.73 15.84
N GLY A 98 5.11 18.84 15.86
CA GLY A 98 3.65 18.80 16.03
C GLY A 98 2.99 17.94 14.94
N TYR A 99 2.19 16.95 15.31
CA TYR A 99 1.61 15.98 14.34
C TYR A 99 0.08 15.86 14.42
N LYS A 100 -0.56 16.43 15.44
CA LYS A 100 -2.02 16.24 15.68
C LYS A 100 -2.91 16.98 14.68
N GLN A 101 -2.49 18.15 14.22
CA GLN A 101 -3.28 19.01 13.33
C GLN A 101 -2.45 19.36 12.09
N LEU A 102 -2.66 18.63 10.99
CA LEU A 102 -1.89 18.78 9.74
C LEU A 102 -2.68 19.48 8.62
N LYS A 103 -3.72 20.25 8.96
CA LYS A 103 -4.47 21.06 7.99
C LYS A 103 -3.58 22.11 7.34
N PHE A 104 -2.63 22.66 8.10
CA PHE A 104 -1.60 23.57 7.63
C PHE A 104 -0.25 23.15 8.20
N LEU A 105 0.76 23.08 7.34
CA LEU A 105 2.13 22.80 7.76
C LEU A 105 2.81 24.10 8.20
N SER A 106 3.44 24.09 9.37
CA SER A 106 4.36 25.13 9.84
C SER A 106 5.65 25.15 9.01
N LYS A 107 6.42 26.25 9.10
CA LYS A 107 7.71 26.38 8.39
C LYS A 107 8.68 25.24 8.73
N VAL A 108 8.72 24.82 10.00
CA VAL A 108 9.60 23.74 10.47
C VAL A 108 9.20 22.40 9.85
N GLN A 109 7.90 22.10 9.80
CA GLN A 109 7.40 20.87 9.19
C GLN A 109 7.69 20.83 7.68
N ARG A 110 7.54 21.97 6.98
CA ARG A 110 7.84 22.06 5.54
C ARG A 110 9.31 21.87 5.25
N SER A 111 10.16 22.57 5.98
CA SER A 111 11.62 22.42 5.87
C SER A 111 12.05 20.97 6.12
N TYR A 112 11.44 20.29 7.09
CA TYR A 112 11.71 18.87 7.32
C TYR A 112 11.28 17.99 6.13
N LEU A 113 10.09 18.19 5.56
CA LEU A 113 9.68 17.46 4.35
C LEU A 113 10.61 17.73 3.17
N GLU A 114 11.05 18.97 2.98
CA GLU A 114 12.05 19.36 1.96
C GLU A 114 13.37 18.60 2.15
N THR A 115 13.88 18.49 3.38
CA THR A 115 15.11 17.74 3.66
C THR A 115 14.99 16.25 3.31
N LEU A 116 13.77 15.71 3.33
CA LEU A 116 13.47 14.33 2.95
C LEU A 116 13.20 14.17 1.44
N GLY A 117 13.17 15.27 0.69
CA GLY A 117 12.80 15.32 -0.73
C GLY A 117 11.30 15.08 -0.98
N LEU A 118 10.45 15.33 0.01
CA LEU A 118 9.00 15.16 -0.09
C LEU A 118 8.32 16.45 -0.52
N LYS A 119 7.23 16.31 -1.28
CA LYS A 119 6.41 17.43 -1.73
C LYS A 119 5.74 18.09 -0.52
N ASN A 120 5.82 19.42 -0.44
CA ASN A 120 5.06 20.22 0.51
C ASN A 120 4.35 21.38 -0.23
N LYS A 121 3.30 21.98 0.35
CA LYS A 121 2.72 23.21 -0.21
C LYS A 121 3.44 24.37 0.44
N TYR A 122 3.97 25.24 -0.42
CA TYR A 122 4.56 26.53 -0.11
C TYR A 122 5.93 26.49 0.54
#